data_AF-A0A9E4E229-F1
#
_entry.id   AF-A0A9E4E229-F1
#
_cell.length_a   1.000
_cell.length_b   1.000
_cell.length_c   1.000
_cell.angle_alpha   90.00
_cell.angle_beta   90.00
_cell.angle_gamma   90.00
#
_symmetry.space_group_name_H-M   'P 1'
#
loop_
_entity.id
_entity.type
_entity.pdbx_description
1 polymer ?
#
loop_
_entity_poly.entity_id
_entity_poly.type
_entity_poly.pdbx_seq_one_letter_code
_entity_poly.pdbx_strand_id
1 'polypeptide(L)'
;MNPNKVKALLNTLINELKLPIHVSVSHNGPTLVFGPGSSSTRSRAKNVLEHWSDGGKRSWVISVGLPVKERDKAATRLALDTHRTTEIRHILESLIAEQTLPLTVVDGGFQLEILTDEGIDYCSEDMMQLEALLTKEGIDVPVRHSGFSLRHKEDDGELLFSEVNTLANHLSSLLVEHGLHVRLLHNGFRLHKDQDDAIDIAEVKELIYRLKIMVGIRYIQDGCDYSNDVSNPEIHWKSADVNTAFP
;
A
#
# COMPACT_ATOMS: atom_id res chain seq x y z
N MET A 1 -19.43 -3.71 -12.17
CA MET A 1 -18.21 -3.39 -12.96
C MET A 1 -17.05 -4.21 -12.38
N ASN A 2 -15.97 -4.50 -13.10
CA ASN A 2 -14.84 -5.31 -12.58
C ASN A 2 -13.51 -4.53 -12.54
N PRO A 3 -12.46 -5.01 -11.86
CA PRO A 3 -11.20 -4.26 -11.71
C PRO A 3 -10.52 -3.88 -13.03
N ASN A 4 -10.56 -4.75 -14.05
CA ASN A 4 -9.98 -4.45 -15.36
C ASN A 4 -10.68 -3.28 -16.05
N LYS A 5 -12.02 -3.21 -15.93
CA LYS A 5 -12.81 -2.08 -16.44
C LYS A 5 -12.51 -0.79 -15.69
N VAL A 6 -12.37 -0.84 -14.36
CA VAL A 6 -11.98 0.33 -13.56
C VAL A 6 -10.58 0.80 -13.93
N LYS A 7 -9.62 -0.10 -14.13
CA LYS A 7 -8.26 0.23 -14.58
C LYS A 7 -8.27 0.93 -15.94
N ALA A 8 -9.06 0.42 -16.88
CA ALA A 8 -9.20 1.05 -18.20
C ALA A 8 -9.78 2.47 -18.07
N LEU A 9 -10.82 2.65 -17.25
CA LEU A 9 -11.41 3.96 -16.98
C LEU A 9 -10.40 4.92 -16.33
N LEU A 10 -9.67 4.45 -15.33
CA LEU A 10 -8.62 5.21 -14.64
C LEU A 10 -7.53 5.68 -15.61
N ASN A 11 -7.07 4.81 -16.51
CA ASN A 11 -6.09 5.18 -17.53
C ASN A 11 -6.63 6.22 -18.52
N THR A 12 -7.91 6.11 -18.91
CA THR A 12 -8.57 7.12 -19.74
C THR A 12 -8.59 8.47 -19.04
N LEU A 13 -9.02 8.52 -17.77
CA LEU A 13 -9.05 9.75 -16.98
C LEU A 13 -7.66 10.39 -16.80
N ILE A 14 -6.63 9.58 -16.52
CA ILE A 14 -5.25 10.05 -16.41
C ILE A 14 -4.81 10.76 -17.71
N ASN A 15 -5.14 10.18 -18.86
CA ASN A 15 -4.80 10.73 -20.16
C ASN A 15 -5.61 12.00 -20.48
N GLU A 16 -6.92 11.99 -20.20
CA GLU A 16 -7.80 13.15 -20.43
C GLU A 16 -7.40 14.36 -19.58
N LEU A 17 -7.10 14.11 -18.30
CA LEU A 17 -6.64 15.14 -17.36
C LEU A 17 -5.15 15.50 -17.56
N LYS A 18 -4.45 14.81 -18.48
CA LYS A 18 -3.02 15.00 -18.79
C LYS A 18 -2.11 14.93 -17.56
N LEU A 19 -2.45 14.06 -16.61
CA LEU A 19 -1.71 13.96 -15.37
C LEU A 19 -0.37 13.22 -15.59
N PRO A 20 0.70 13.60 -14.87
CA PRO A 20 1.98 12.91 -14.90
C PRO A 20 1.95 11.62 -14.06
N ILE A 21 0.80 10.93 -14.02
CA ILE A 21 0.55 9.73 -13.22
C ILE A 21 0.57 8.50 -14.13
N HIS A 22 1.03 7.36 -13.61
CA HIS A 22 0.72 6.07 -14.17
C HIS A 22 0.23 5.11 -13.07
N VAL A 23 -0.58 4.14 -13.47
CA VAL A 23 -1.01 3.05 -12.58
C VAL A 23 0.12 2.02 -12.53
N SER A 24 0.77 1.91 -11.37
CA SER A 24 1.86 0.97 -11.15
C SER A 24 1.35 -0.47 -11.30
N VAL A 25 2.07 -1.34 -12.01
CA VAL A 25 1.65 -2.73 -12.22
C VAL A 25 1.86 -3.58 -10.97
N SER A 26 2.87 -3.24 -10.16
CA SER A 26 3.06 -3.83 -8.85
C SER A 26 1.92 -3.37 -7.94
N HIS A 27 1.24 -4.30 -7.28
CA HIS A 27 0.17 -4.03 -6.29
C HIS A 27 -1.24 -3.76 -6.85
N ASN A 28 -1.61 -4.29 -8.03
CA ASN A 28 -3.00 -4.31 -8.53
C ASN A 28 -3.64 -5.71 -8.49
N GLY A 29 -3.12 -6.59 -7.64
CA GLY A 29 -3.46 -8.01 -7.62
C GLY A 29 -4.59 -8.35 -6.64
N PRO A 30 -4.97 -9.63 -6.58
CA PRO A 30 -5.75 -10.13 -5.46
C PRO A 30 -4.98 -9.96 -4.15
N THR A 31 -5.69 -9.52 -3.11
CA THR A 31 -5.23 -9.40 -1.73
C THR A 31 -6.12 -10.23 -0.83
N LEU A 32 -5.49 -11.01 0.06
CA LEU A 32 -6.18 -11.75 1.11
C LEU A 32 -6.33 -10.88 2.36
N VAL A 33 -7.51 -10.90 2.96
CA VAL A 33 -7.80 -10.20 4.21
C VAL A 33 -7.97 -11.20 5.34
N PHE A 34 -6.93 -11.35 6.17
CA PHE A 34 -7.00 -12.23 7.34
C PHE A 34 -7.49 -11.47 8.57
N GLY A 35 -8.52 -12.01 9.22
CA GLY A 35 -8.87 -11.62 10.59
C GLY A 35 -7.83 -12.07 11.63
N PRO A 36 -8.09 -11.82 12.93
CA PRO A 36 -7.39 -12.50 14.02
C PRO A 36 -7.69 -14.00 13.89
N GLY A 37 -6.72 -14.76 13.42
CA GLY A 37 -6.85 -16.18 13.11
C GLY A 37 -5.62 -16.95 13.55
N SER A 38 -5.74 -18.27 13.60
CA SER A 38 -4.63 -19.15 13.95
C SER A 38 -3.46 -18.99 12.97
N SER A 39 -2.22 -19.01 13.49
CA SER A 39 -1.00 -18.92 12.68
C SER A 39 -0.94 -19.98 11.58
N SER A 40 -1.54 -21.15 11.81
CA SER A 40 -1.61 -22.25 10.84
C SER A 40 -2.45 -21.91 9.61
N THR A 41 -3.60 -21.23 9.76
CA THR A 41 -4.42 -20.78 8.61
C THR A 41 -3.64 -19.81 7.72
N ARG A 42 -2.87 -18.90 8.34
CA ARG A 42 -2.04 -17.93 7.61
C ARG A 42 -0.92 -18.61 6.85
N SER A 43 -0.20 -19.54 7.48
CA SER A 43 0.87 -20.29 6.81
C SER A 43 0.35 -21.13 5.64
N ARG A 44 -0.80 -21.80 5.81
CA ARG A 44 -1.42 -22.58 4.73
C ARG A 44 -1.83 -21.70 3.56
N ALA A 45 -2.47 -20.56 3.84
CA ALA A 45 -2.84 -19.63 2.79
C ALA A 45 -1.61 -19.06 2.08
N LYS A 46 -0.52 -18.75 2.82
CA LYS A 46 0.76 -18.34 2.23
C LYS A 46 1.29 -19.39 1.25
N ASN A 47 1.25 -20.67 1.61
CA ASN A 47 1.68 -21.74 0.70
C ASN A 47 0.82 -21.81 -0.58
N VAL A 48 -0.51 -21.63 -0.46
CA VAL A 48 -1.41 -21.56 -1.63
C VAL A 48 -1.04 -20.38 -2.53
N LEU A 49 -0.73 -19.23 -1.95
CA LEU A 49 -0.30 -18.05 -2.68
C LEU A 49 1.04 -18.30 -3.38
N GLU A 50 2.04 -18.84 -2.69
CA GLU A 50 3.36 -19.17 -3.26
C GLU A 50 3.20 -20.08 -4.50
N HIS A 51 2.40 -21.14 -4.40
CA HIS A 51 2.11 -22.02 -5.54
C HIS A 51 1.36 -21.34 -6.70
N TRP A 52 0.41 -20.45 -6.40
CA TRP A 52 -0.27 -19.67 -7.43
C TRP A 52 0.69 -18.67 -8.12
N SER A 53 1.67 -18.15 -7.38
CA SER A 53 2.64 -17.17 -7.87
C SER A 53 3.72 -17.76 -8.75
N ASP A 54 4.21 -18.94 -8.40
CA ASP A 54 5.23 -19.68 -9.17
C ASP A 54 4.73 -20.03 -10.58
N GLY A 55 3.41 -19.99 -10.80
CA GLY A 55 2.77 -20.03 -12.11
C GLY A 55 2.89 -18.74 -12.96
N GLY A 56 3.67 -17.74 -12.52
CA GLY A 56 3.96 -16.51 -13.28
C GLY A 56 3.14 -15.27 -12.90
N LYS A 57 2.32 -15.33 -11.85
CA LYS A 57 1.50 -14.20 -11.38
C LYS A 57 2.15 -13.53 -10.16
N ARG A 58 2.90 -12.44 -10.40
CA ARG A 58 3.61 -11.68 -9.36
C ARG A 58 2.85 -10.41 -8.98
N SER A 59 2.13 -10.44 -7.85
CA SER A 59 1.71 -9.21 -7.15
C SER A 59 1.17 -9.57 -5.77
N TRP A 60 2.00 -9.53 -4.74
CA TRP A 60 1.54 -9.82 -3.37
C TRP A 60 1.59 -8.59 -2.47
N VAL A 61 0.40 -8.17 -2.04
CA VAL A 61 0.23 -7.57 -0.71
C VAL A 61 -0.64 -8.55 0.06
N ILE A 62 0.01 -9.40 0.87
CA ILE A 62 -0.69 -10.16 1.91
C ILE A 62 -0.93 -9.17 3.05
N SER A 63 -2.11 -8.55 3.09
CA SER A 63 -2.47 -7.76 4.26
C SER A 63 -2.77 -8.69 5.43
N VAL A 64 -1.78 -8.88 6.30
CA VAL A 64 -1.99 -9.41 7.63
C VAL A 64 -2.53 -8.28 8.49
N GLY A 65 -3.79 -8.38 8.88
CA GLY A 65 -4.31 -7.52 9.94
C GLY A 65 -5.70 -7.02 9.65
N LEU A 66 -6.55 -7.29 10.62
CA LEU A 66 -7.89 -6.76 10.84
C LEU A 66 -9.01 -7.45 10.04
N PRO A 67 -10.11 -7.82 10.71
CA PRO A 67 -11.38 -8.09 10.03
C PRO A 67 -11.71 -6.95 9.06
N VAL A 68 -12.43 -7.28 7.99
CA VAL A 68 -12.91 -6.34 6.96
C VAL A 68 -13.34 -4.99 7.56
N LYS A 69 -14.19 -5.00 8.59
CA LYS A 69 -14.71 -3.78 9.21
C LYS A 69 -13.64 -2.90 9.85
N GLU A 70 -12.64 -3.52 10.48
CA GLU A 70 -11.55 -2.82 11.16
C GLU A 70 -10.55 -2.27 10.14
N ARG A 71 -10.23 -3.02 9.08
CA ARG A 71 -9.47 -2.52 7.94
C ARG A 71 -10.19 -1.34 7.29
N ASP A 72 -11.47 -1.47 6.98
CA ASP A 72 -12.25 -0.43 6.33
C ASP A 72 -12.26 0.84 7.19
N LYS A 73 -12.44 0.72 8.52
CA LYS A 73 -12.36 1.85 9.47
C LYS A 73 -10.98 2.50 9.50
N ALA A 74 -9.93 1.70 9.46
CA ALA A 74 -8.56 2.18 9.51
C ALA A 74 -8.16 2.90 8.21
N ALA A 75 -8.55 2.33 7.06
CA ALA A 75 -8.42 2.98 5.77
C ALA A 75 -9.25 4.26 5.69
N THR A 76 -10.47 4.31 6.27
CA THR A 76 -11.23 5.57 6.38
C THR A 76 -10.44 6.63 7.14
N ARG A 77 -9.83 6.27 8.27
CA ARG A 77 -9.02 7.20 9.05
C ARG A 77 -7.82 7.70 8.25
N LEU A 78 -7.08 6.79 7.60
CA LEU A 78 -5.93 7.15 6.76
C LEU A 78 -6.34 8.08 5.60
N ALA A 79 -7.48 7.82 4.96
CA ALA A 79 -7.98 8.68 3.90
C ALA A 79 -8.22 10.13 4.37
N LEU A 80 -8.68 10.31 5.61
CA LEU A 80 -8.85 11.65 6.20
C LEU A 80 -7.52 12.38 6.39
N ASP A 81 -6.45 11.65 6.71
CA ASP A 81 -5.12 12.22 6.94
C ASP A 81 -4.27 12.32 5.66
N THR A 82 -4.69 11.72 4.54
CA THR A 82 -3.92 11.64 3.28
C THR A 82 -3.58 13.02 2.67
N HIS A 83 -4.39 14.04 2.93
CA HIS A 83 -4.10 15.41 2.50
C HIS A 83 -2.89 16.04 3.20
N ARG A 84 -2.47 15.48 4.35
CA ARG A 84 -1.36 15.99 5.18
C ARG A 84 -0.01 15.40 4.78
N THR A 85 0.06 14.58 3.73
CA THR A 85 1.30 13.89 3.32
C THR A 85 2.52 14.83 3.23
N THR A 86 2.37 16.01 2.62
CA THR A 86 3.48 16.98 2.50
C THR A 86 3.93 17.52 3.86
N GLU A 87 2.99 17.82 4.77
CA GLU A 87 3.28 18.25 6.14
C GLU A 87 4.05 17.16 6.90
N ILE A 88 3.58 15.92 6.81
CA ILE A 88 4.15 14.77 7.50
C ILE A 88 5.58 14.49 6.98
N ARG A 89 5.80 14.60 5.67
CA ARG A 89 7.12 14.48 5.04
C ARG A 89 8.10 15.49 5.63
N HIS A 90 7.73 16.77 5.71
CA HIS A 90 8.62 17.80 6.25
C HIS A 90 8.95 17.59 7.73
N ILE A 91 8.00 17.08 8.52
CA ILE A 91 8.27 16.70 9.91
C ILE A 91 9.28 15.54 9.97
N LEU A 92 9.12 14.51 9.13
CA LEU A 92 10.05 13.40 9.05
C LEU A 92 11.46 13.83 8.61
N GLU A 93 11.56 14.66 7.58
CA GLU A 93 12.83 15.26 7.11
C GLU A 93 13.50 16.10 8.21
N SER A 94 12.71 16.84 8.99
CA SER A 94 13.23 17.62 10.11
C SER A 94 13.78 16.72 11.22
N LEU A 95 13.07 15.64 11.57
CA LEU A 95 13.52 14.66 12.56
C LEU A 95 14.83 13.97 12.14
N ILE A 96 14.97 13.65 10.86
CA ILE A 96 16.21 13.09 10.28
C ILE A 96 17.36 14.10 10.40
N ALA A 97 17.12 15.36 10.04
CA ALA A 97 18.11 16.42 10.09
C ALA A 97 18.58 16.71 11.53
N GLU A 98 17.68 16.69 12.52
CA GLU A 98 18.01 16.86 13.95
C GLU A 98 19.01 15.80 14.45
N GLN A 99 18.92 14.58 13.94
CA GLN A 99 19.79 13.46 14.32
C GLN A 99 21.03 13.34 13.41
N THR A 100 21.15 14.22 12.41
CA THR A 100 22.24 14.19 11.41
C THR A 100 22.33 12.83 10.69
N LEU A 101 21.19 12.16 10.49
CA LEU A 101 21.16 10.85 9.83
C LEU A 101 21.26 11.05 8.30
N PRO A 102 22.12 10.31 7.59
CA PRO A 102 22.23 10.40 6.13
C PRO A 102 21.10 9.61 5.47
N LEU A 103 19.86 10.06 5.72
CA LEU A 103 18.64 9.45 5.18
C LEU A 103 17.95 10.41 4.22
N THR A 104 17.44 9.85 3.12
CA THR A 104 16.56 10.55 2.19
C THR A 104 15.13 10.00 2.32
N VAL A 105 14.15 10.89 2.26
CA VAL A 105 12.73 10.53 2.32
C VAL A 105 12.17 10.49 0.91
N VAL A 106 11.69 9.32 0.51
CA VAL A 106 11.02 9.09 -0.77
C VAL A 106 9.53 8.86 -0.52
N ASP A 107 8.67 9.53 -1.30
CA ASP A 107 7.23 9.33 -1.22
C ASP A 107 6.83 7.97 -1.84
N GLY A 108 6.05 7.16 -1.11
CA GLY A 108 5.54 5.87 -1.60
C GLY A 108 4.44 5.99 -2.65
N GLY A 109 3.98 7.21 -2.93
CA GLY A 109 2.87 7.54 -3.80
C GLY A 109 1.51 7.33 -3.14
N PHE A 110 0.51 7.12 -3.98
CA PHE A 110 -0.88 6.98 -3.53
C PHE A 110 -1.48 5.66 -3.99
N GLN A 111 -2.60 5.29 -3.38
CA GLN A 111 -3.38 4.12 -3.75
C GLN A 111 -4.86 4.50 -3.78
N LEU A 112 -5.54 4.07 -4.86
CA LEU A 112 -6.98 4.13 -4.97
C LEU A 112 -7.57 2.77 -4.56
N GLU A 113 -8.06 2.68 -3.33
CA GLU A 113 -8.82 1.52 -2.87
C GLU A 113 -10.26 1.63 -3.40
N ILE A 114 -10.77 0.54 -3.99
CA ILE A 114 -12.14 0.47 -4.49
C ILE A 114 -12.98 -0.32 -3.50
N LEU A 115 -14.03 0.31 -2.99
CA LEU A 115 -14.99 -0.30 -2.07
C LEU A 115 -16.29 -0.59 -2.81
N THR A 116 -17.01 -1.59 -2.34
CA THR A 116 -18.23 -2.10 -2.96
C THR A 116 -19.40 -1.97 -2.00
N ASP A 117 -20.55 -1.54 -2.51
CA ASP A 117 -21.81 -1.71 -1.80
C ASP A 117 -22.15 -3.20 -1.63
N GLU A 118 -23.03 -3.49 -0.67
CA GLU A 118 -23.46 -4.86 -0.38
C GLU A 118 -24.12 -5.50 -1.62
N GLY A 119 -23.71 -6.74 -1.95
CA GLY A 119 -24.21 -7.48 -3.10
C GLY A 119 -23.58 -7.12 -4.44
N ILE A 120 -22.63 -6.17 -4.48
CA ILE A 120 -21.89 -5.85 -5.70
C ILE A 120 -20.72 -6.83 -5.87
N ASP A 121 -20.78 -7.62 -6.94
CA ASP A 121 -19.69 -8.51 -7.34
C ASP A 121 -18.59 -7.71 -8.09
N TYR A 122 -17.49 -7.44 -7.38
CA TYR A 122 -16.30 -6.76 -7.89
C TYR A 122 -15.10 -7.71 -7.85
N CYS A 123 -15.05 -8.62 -8.82
CA CYS A 123 -14.00 -9.62 -8.92
C CYS A 123 -13.27 -9.58 -10.28
N SER A 124 -12.01 -10.03 -10.30
CA SER A 124 -11.28 -10.37 -11.52
C SER A 124 -11.18 -11.89 -11.67
N GLU A 125 -10.79 -12.37 -12.85
CA GLU A 125 -10.52 -13.79 -13.08
C GLU A 125 -9.45 -14.34 -12.12
N ASP A 126 -8.40 -13.55 -11.88
CA ASP A 126 -7.33 -13.89 -10.93
C ASP A 126 -7.85 -14.05 -9.50
N MET A 127 -8.77 -13.17 -9.07
CA MET A 127 -9.40 -13.26 -7.75
C MET A 127 -10.25 -14.53 -7.63
N MET A 128 -11.08 -14.83 -8.64
CA MET A 128 -11.91 -16.04 -8.65
C MET A 128 -11.07 -17.33 -8.64
N GLN A 129 -9.98 -17.37 -9.42
CA GLN A 129 -9.07 -18.51 -9.43
C GLN A 129 -8.40 -18.72 -8.06
N LEU A 130 -7.97 -17.63 -7.42
CA LEU A 130 -7.36 -17.71 -6.09
C LEU A 130 -8.37 -18.16 -5.03
N GLU A 131 -9.59 -17.62 -5.06
CA GLU A 131 -10.67 -18.00 -4.15
C GLU A 131 -11.03 -19.49 -4.27
N ALA A 132 -11.07 -20.02 -5.50
CA ALA A 132 -11.30 -21.44 -5.75
C ALA A 132 -10.18 -22.33 -5.16
N LEU A 133 -8.91 -21.89 -5.24
CA LEU A 133 -7.78 -22.62 -4.65
C LEU A 133 -7.83 -22.61 -3.12
N LEU A 134 -8.15 -21.46 -2.52
CA LEU A 134 -8.31 -21.35 -1.06
C LEU A 134 -9.45 -22.23 -0.56
N THR A 135 -10.59 -22.22 -1.25
CA THR A 135 -11.75 -23.06 -0.92
C THR A 135 -11.42 -24.54 -0.99
N LYS A 136 -10.67 -24.98 -2.02
CA LYS A 136 -10.22 -26.37 -2.17
C LYS A 136 -9.36 -26.83 -0.99
N GLU A 137 -8.56 -25.93 -0.43
CA GLU A 137 -7.75 -26.17 0.76
C GLU A 137 -8.55 -25.96 2.07
N GLY A 138 -9.85 -25.70 2.01
CA GLY A 138 -10.67 -25.44 3.21
C GLY A 138 -10.24 -24.18 3.96
N ILE A 139 -9.78 -23.17 3.23
CA ILE A 139 -9.38 -21.87 3.76
C ILE A 139 -10.47 -20.86 3.39
N ASP A 140 -11.27 -20.47 4.37
CA ASP A 140 -12.34 -19.48 4.22
C ASP A 140 -11.78 -18.07 4.52
N VAL A 141 -11.26 -17.41 3.49
CA VAL A 141 -10.66 -16.07 3.58
C VAL A 141 -11.11 -15.22 2.39
N PRO A 142 -11.66 -14.01 2.61
CA PRO A 142 -12.07 -13.13 1.53
C PRO A 142 -10.90 -12.70 0.63
N VAL A 143 -11.14 -12.76 -0.68
CA VAL A 143 -10.23 -12.23 -1.71
C VAL A 143 -10.76 -10.88 -2.20
N ARG A 144 -9.92 -9.85 -2.17
CA ARG A 144 -10.26 -8.49 -2.62
C ARG A 144 -9.26 -8.00 -3.66
N HIS A 145 -9.63 -6.96 -4.40
CA HIS A 145 -8.66 -6.22 -5.19
C HIS A 145 -7.83 -5.33 -4.25
N SER A 146 -6.50 -5.32 -4.40
CA SER A 146 -5.61 -4.47 -3.59
C SER A 146 -5.88 -2.99 -3.77
N GLY A 147 -6.44 -2.57 -4.91
CA GLY A 147 -6.58 -1.17 -5.30
C GLY A 147 -5.62 -0.83 -6.43
N PHE A 148 -5.54 0.44 -6.80
CA PHE A 148 -4.66 0.91 -7.87
C PHE A 148 -3.58 1.82 -7.29
N SER A 149 -2.34 1.34 -7.28
CA SER A 149 -1.21 2.16 -6.87
C SER A 149 -0.87 3.16 -7.97
N LEU A 150 -0.76 4.42 -7.58
CA LEU A 150 -0.47 5.55 -8.45
C LEU A 150 0.95 6.04 -8.16
N ARG A 151 1.73 6.19 -9.23
CA ARG A 151 3.10 6.73 -9.18
C ARG A 151 3.28 7.80 -10.24
N HIS A 152 4.24 8.68 -10.01
CA HIS A 152 4.65 9.63 -11.02
C HIS A 152 5.26 8.87 -12.21
N LYS A 153 5.10 9.38 -13.44
CA LYS A 153 5.64 8.75 -14.66
C LYS A 153 7.17 8.70 -14.68
N GLU A 154 7.79 9.66 -14.01
CA GLU A 154 9.23 9.72 -13.76
C GLU A 154 9.49 9.13 -12.37
N ASP A 155 10.48 8.24 -12.27
CA ASP A 155 10.72 7.43 -11.06
C ASP A 155 10.99 8.27 -9.79
N ASP A 156 11.51 9.49 -9.95
CA ASP A 156 11.82 10.41 -8.84
C ASP A 156 10.84 11.59 -8.72
N GLY A 157 9.78 11.61 -9.54
CA GLY A 157 8.81 12.68 -9.50
C GLY A 157 7.84 12.55 -8.34
N GLU A 158 7.53 13.68 -7.70
CA GLU A 158 6.55 13.72 -6.61
C GLU A 158 5.14 13.84 -7.19
N LEU A 159 4.21 13.04 -6.66
CA LEU A 159 2.79 13.19 -6.96
C LEU A 159 2.16 14.20 -6.02
N LEU A 160 1.55 15.24 -6.57
CA LEU A 160 0.82 16.20 -5.74
C LEU A 160 -0.53 15.62 -5.32
N PHE A 161 -0.86 15.75 -4.04
CA PHE A 161 -2.16 15.32 -3.52
C PHE A 161 -3.33 15.93 -4.31
N SER A 162 -3.22 17.19 -4.72
CA SER A 162 -4.26 17.89 -5.49
C SER A 162 -4.58 17.21 -6.82
N GLU A 163 -3.56 16.73 -7.55
CA GLU A 163 -3.70 16.03 -8.82
C GLU A 163 -4.38 14.68 -8.63
N VAL A 164 -3.91 13.92 -7.64
CA VAL A 164 -4.45 12.59 -7.34
C VAL A 164 -5.86 12.67 -6.77
N ASN A 165 -6.15 13.67 -5.94
CA ASN A 165 -7.49 13.92 -5.41
C ASN A 165 -8.47 14.31 -6.53
N THR A 166 -8.03 15.12 -7.50
CA THR A 166 -8.84 15.43 -8.69
C THR A 166 -9.17 14.15 -9.46
N LEU A 167 -8.17 13.31 -9.73
CA LEU A 167 -8.37 12.02 -10.40
C LEU A 167 -9.34 11.12 -9.61
N ALA A 168 -9.17 11.01 -8.29
CA ALA A 168 -10.00 10.19 -7.42
C ALA A 168 -11.46 10.64 -7.43
N ASN A 169 -11.72 11.96 -7.37
CA ASN A 169 -13.08 12.51 -7.40
C ASN A 169 -13.78 12.28 -8.75
N HIS A 170 -13.06 12.46 -9.86
CA HIS A 170 -13.59 12.14 -11.19
C HIS A 170 -13.92 10.64 -11.31
N LEU A 171 -13.00 9.76 -10.88
CA LEU A 171 -13.25 8.33 -10.88
C LEU A 171 -14.45 7.97 -10.00
N SER A 172 -14.53 8.50 -8.78
CA SER A 172 -15.62 8.22 -7.84
C SER A 172 -16.98 8.59 -8.42
N SER A 173 -17.07 9.72 -9.14
CA SER A 173 -18.31 10.18 -9.77
C SER A 173 -18.80 9.22 -10.86
N LEU A 174 -17.88 8.53 -11.56
CA LEU A 174 -18.22 7.55 -12.59
C LEU A 174 -18.52 6.16 -12.02
N LEU A 175 -18.01 5.87 -10.83
CA LEU A 175 -18.16 4.57 -10.18
C LEU A 175 -19.41 4.45 -9.30
N VAL A 176 -19.99 5.57 -8.86
CA VAL A 176 -21.14 5.59 -7.94
C VAL A 176 -22.37 4.87 -8.52
N GLU A 177 -22.63 5.00 -9.82
CA GLU A 177 -23.76 4.32 -10.50
C GLU A 177 -23.60 2.80 -10.54
N HIS A 178 -22.39 2.30 -10.27
CA HIS A 178 -22.06 0.89 -10.19
C HIS A 178 -21.99 0.35 -8.75
N GLY A 179 -22.37 1.14 -7.75
CA GLY A 179 -22.24 0.79 -6.34
C GLY A 179 -20.79 0.64 -5.90
N LEU A 180 -19.88 1.39 -6.54
CA LEU A 180 -18.44 1.37 -6.27
C LEU A 180 -18.00 2.75 -5.75
N HIS A 181 -17.20 2.73 -4.69
CA HIS A 181 -16.67 3.94 -4.06
C HIS A 181 -15.14 3.95 -4.12
N VAL A 182 -14.56 5.13 -4.26
CA VAL A 182 -13.10 5.31 -4.31
C VAL A 182 -12.62 5.89 -2.99
N ARG A 183 -11.54 5.31 -2.47
CA ARG A 183 -10.81 5.86 -1.33
C ARG A 183 -9.36 6.10 -1.72
N LEU A 184 -8.92 7.34 -1.53
CA LEU A 184 -7.54 7.75 -1.74
C LEU A 184 -6.75 7.54 -0.45
N LEU A 185 -5.68 6.76 -0.53
CA LEU A 185 -4.78 6.43 0.58
C LEU A 185 -3.36 6.83 0.20
N HIS A 186 -2.60 7.37 1.16
CA HIS A 186 -1.15 7.53 1.02
C HIS A 186 -0.44 6.21 1.34
N ASN A 187 0.55 5.85 0.52
CA ASN A 187 1.33 4.61 0.70
C ASN A 187 2.42 4.73 1.77
N GLY A 188 2.52 5.85 2.47
CA GLY A 188 3.59 6.11 3.43
C GLY A 188 4.87 6.59 2.74
N PHE A 189 5.98 6.48 3.47
CA PHE A 189 7.28 6.97 3.02
C PHE A 189 8.28 5.83 3.00
N ARG A 190 9.36 6.02 2.26
CA ARG A 190 10.51 5.14 2.30
C ARG A 190 11.75 5.94 2.67
N LEU A 191 12.47 5.46 3.67
CA LEU A 191 13.76 6.00 4.06
C LEU A 191 14.84 5.26 3.28
N HIS A 192 15.64 5.98 2.51
CA HIS A 192 16.80 5.46 1.79
C HIS A 192 18.09 5.96 2.42
N LYS A 193 19.10 5.10 2.42
CA LYS A 193 20.48 5.46 2.79
C LYS A 193 21.46 4.97 1.73
N ASP A 194 22.65 5.55 1.70
CA ASP A 194 23.71 5.02 0.85
C ASP A 194 24.18 3.66 1.35
N GLN A 195 24.71 2.83 0.45
CA GLN A 195 25.09 1.45 0.80
C GLN A 195 26.19 1.40 1.87
N ASP A 196 27.04 2.42 1.91
CA ASP A 196 28.18 2.52 2.81
C ASP A 196 27.81 3.07 4.20
N ASP A 197 26.63 3.66 4.36
CA ASP A 197 26.18 4.22 5.64
C ASP A 197 25.82 3.10 6.61
N ALA A 198 26.34 3.17 7.84
CA ALA A 198 26.01 2.24 8.92
C ALA A 198 24.97 2.87 9.85
N ILE A 199 23.69 2.60 9.61
CA ILE A 199 22.59 3.11 10.42
C ILE A 199 21.85 1.94 11.05
N ASP A 200 21.74 1.93 12.37
CA ASP A 200 20.95 0.94 13.08
C ASP A 200 19.46 1.15 12.78
N ILE A 201 18.74 0.08 12.45
CA ILE A 201 17.29 0.10 12.26
C ILE A 201 16.53 0.60 13.51
N ALA A 202 17.15 0.54 14.70
CA ALA A 202 16.63 1.18 15.92
C ALA A 202 16.45 2.69 15.77
N GLU A 203 17.34 3.39 15.04
CA GLU A 203 17.23 4.82 14.74
C GLU A 203 15.98 5.10 13.92
N VAL A 204 15.70 4.26 12.92
CA VAL A 204 14.46 4.34 12.12
C VAL A 204 13.23 4.15 13.00
N LYS A 205 13.26 3.18 13.93
CA LYS A 205 12.14 2.95 14.85
C LYS A 205 11.92 4.15 15.78
N GLU A 206 12.99 4.81 16.23
CA GLU A 206 12.89 6.04 17.02
C GLU A 206 12.25 7.19 16.20
N LEU A 207 12.72 7.42 14.97
CA LEU A 207 12.15 8.41 14.05
C LEU A 207 10.64 8.19 13.88
N ILE A 208 10.22 6.95 13.63
CA ILE A 208 8.81 6.58 13.47
C ILE A 208 8.01 6.83 14.75
N TYR A 209 8.60 6.50 15.91
CA TYR A 209 7.96 6.75 17.20
C TYR A 209 7.75 8.25 17.45
N ARG A 210 8.75 9.08 17.17
CA ARG A 210 8.67 10.54 17.30
C ARG A 210 7.68 11.14 16.31
N LEU A 211 7.72 10.70 15.05
CA LEU A 211 6.76 11.10 14.01
C LEU A 211 5.33 10.84 14.49
N LYS A 212 5.06 9.64 15.00
CA LYS A 212 3.75 9.27 15.56
C LYS A 212 3.29 10.24 16.65
N ILE A 213 4.17 10.64 17.57
CA ILE A 213 3.83 11.59 18.63
C ILE A 213 3.47 12.95 18.04
N MET A 214 4.21 13.42 17.05
CA MET A 214 4.02 14.76 16.46
C MET A 214 2.78 14.85 15.58
N VAL A 215 2.53 13.85 14.73
CA VAL A 215 1.44 13.92 13.75
C VAL A 215 0.14 13.25 14.22
N GLY A 216 0.20 12.45 15.29
CA GLY A 216 -0.95 11.70 15.84
C GLY A 216 -1.39 10.50 15.00
N ILE A 217 -0.61 10.14 13.98
CA ILE A 217 -0.84 9.03 13.06
C ILE A 217 0.12 7.89 13.43
N ARG A 218 -0.40 6.67 13.54
CA ARG A 218 0.43 5.51 13.90
C ARG A 218 1.17 5.02 12.66
N TYR A 219 2.45 5.37 12.56
CA TYR A 219 3.37 4.76 11.59
C TYR A 219 4.07 3.54 12.19
N ILE A 220 4.48 2.61 11.34
CA ILE A 220 5.30 1.43 11.65
C ILE A 220 6.37 1.22 10.58
N GLN A 221 7.43 0.50 10.96
CA GLN A 221 8.38 -0.06 10.02
C GLN A 221 7.82 -1.39 9.50
N ASP A 222 7.35 -1.39 8.25
CA ASP A 222 6.56 -2.51 7.66
C ASP A 222 7.41 -3.40 6.75
N GLY A 223 8.57 -2.90 6.31
CA GLY A 223 9.50 -3.59 5.41
C GLY A 223 10.90 -3.00 5.48
N CYS A 224 11.90 -3.80 5.15
CA CYS A 224 13.28 -3.36 5.07
C CYS A 224 14.01 -4.19 4.00
N ASP A 225 14.60 -3.53 3.01
CA ASP A 225 15.42 -4.20 2.01
C ASP A 225 16.87 -4.25 2.52
N TYR A 226 17.42 -5.45 2.68
CA TYR A 226 18.80 -5.64 3.10
C TYR A 226 19.75 -5.74 1.91
N SER A 227 21.02 -5.36 2.11
CA SER A 227 22.05 -5.68 1.12
C SER A 227 22.24 -7.21 1.01
N ASN A 228 22.74 -7.70 -0.13
CA ASN A 228 22.93 -9.14 -0.34
C ASN A 228 24.22 -9.68 0.31
N ASP A 229 25.07 -8.81 0.88
CA ASP A 229 26.42 -9.14 1.36
C ASP A 229 26.55 -9.01 2.89
N VAL A 230 25.49 -9.33 3.62
CA VAL A 230 25.29 -8.80 4.98
C VAL A 230 25.78 -9.75 6.08
N SER A 231 26.73 -9.27 6.87
CA SER A 231 27.15 -9.86 8.15
C SER A 231 26.26 -9.42 9.33
N ASN A 232 25.65 -8.23 9.27
CA ASN A 232 24.68 -7.73 10.25
C ASN A 232 23.48 -6.99 9.61
N PRO A 233 22.28 -7.60 9.55
CA PRO A 233 21.11 -7.01 8.91
C PRO A 233 20.63 -5.72 9.58
N GLU A 234 20.75 -5.58 10.89
CA GLU A 234 20.22 -4.42 11.63
C GLU A 234 20.90 -3.10 11.21
N ILE A 235 22.10 -3.16 10.63
CA ILE A 235 22.91 -1.99 10.24
C ILE A 235 23.01 -1.85 8.71
N HIS A 236 22.98 -2.97 7.97
CA HIS A 236 23.26 -3.01 6.53
C HIS A 236 22.00 -3.19 5.68
N TRP A 237 21.01 -2.36 5.94
CA TRP A 237 19.83 -2.19 5.10
C TRP A 237 20.03 -1.14 4.01
N LYS A 238 19.12 -1.04 3.04
CA LYS A 238 19.15 -0.06 1.94
C LYS A 238 17.94 0.87 1.98
N SER A 239 16.79 0.29 2.30
CA SER A 239 15.54 1.02 2.44
C SER A 239 14.77 0.52 3.67
N ALA A 240 14.01 1.40 4.29
CA ALA A 240 13.04 1.05 5.32
C ALA A 240 11.69 1.71 4.99
N ASP A 241 10.63 0.91 4.93
CA ASP A 241 9.28 1.39 4.65
C ASP A 241 8.63 1.92 5.94
N VAL A 242 8.13 3.15 5.89
CA VAL A 242 7.40 3.85 6.95
C VAL A 242 5.94 3.95 6.55
N ASN A 243 5.17 2.92 6.92
CA ASN A 243 3.78 2.78 6.52
C ASN A 243 2.84 3.12 7.67
N THR A 244 1.63 3.55 7.32
CA THR A 244 0.58 3.72 8.33
C THR A 244 0.17 2.35 8.86
N ALA A 245 0.27 2.13 10.17
CA ALA A 245 -0.29 0.95 10.78
C ALA A 245 -1.81 1.03 10.80
N PHE A 246 -2.45 0.02 10.21
CA PHE A 246 -3.83 -0.27 10.55
C PHE A 246 -3.86 -0.79 12.01
N PRO A 247 -4.73 -0.23 12.87
CA PRO A 247 -4.69 -0.34 14.33
C PRO A 247 -4.74 -1.77 14.85
#